data_AF-W5YGR0-F1
#
_entry.id   AF-W5YGR0-F1
#
_cell.length_a   1.000
_cell.length_b   1.000
_cell.length_c   1.000
_cell.angle_alpha   90.00
_cell.angle_beta   90.00
_cell.angle_gamma   90.00
#
_symmetry.space_group_name_H-M   'P 1'
#
loop_
_entity.id
_entity.type
_entity.pdbx_description
1 polymer ?
#
loop_
_entity_poly.entity_id
_entity_poly.type
_entity_poly.pdbx_seq_one_letter_code
_entity_poly.pdbx_strand_id
1 'polypeptide(L)'
;MTWQLRNRVIRLAAGSVALGVLSACGGSSGGGVSVADGGIRGTGSSVGPVSGFGSVFVNGVKFSTDSIQNREVESNDGITTEGLVSKGMILRVEGEWRDDGTGTADRLSYDDTLRGPVDNVVADLSGAGEFVDVTVMGQLVRVNRQTVVRGTTFATLLGNPSITDHVRVSAWRQADGSYRAGYLEVIAPDQTDVELEGSVTAVDTTQNELTIGTITVQYDETSVIFGSGLTEADLGAASALEVEGRLAGNILTATTIDRDDGRRFSRNSVDDIQLTATIDTGYSASGSGARPGEFRVGDLTVRVTDTTELDDNITLADLAEGLLVQVEGTFLSDSVLEASDIELRDSNAEVEGVVSVVADNAFFIGGVEVRVVPTTTFTVDDGSDVTLQTLPIGSTTVEVEGVEREQDNNIFIEALKVEVDDEPANINDRNSFELEGKLRGISPFPGTVTVLGIQINDSTADYDGGSRAGIVDDFENTSETIVLEVEYRSSGSGFIADEIEREENDND
;
A
#
# COMPACT_ATOMS: atom_id res chain seq x y z
N MET A 1 61.27 37.46 -21.55
CA MET A 1 60.99 38.36 -20.43
C MET A 1 59.50 38.26 -20.15
N THR A 2 58.97 37.97 -18.98
CA THR A 2 59.47 37.54 -17.66
C THR A 2 58.17 37.25 -16.90
N TRP A 3 58.13 36.16 -16.15
CA TRP A 3 57.00 35.77 -15.31
C TRP A 3 56.68 36.80 -14.23
N GLN A 4 55.40 36.88 -13.81
CA GLN A 4 55.07 37.06 -12.40
C GLN A 4 53.64 36.58 -12.06
N LEU A 5 53.60 35.55 -11.21
CA LEU A 5 52.42 35.01 -10.51
C LEU A 5 51.90 36.02 -9.48
N ARG A 6 50.56 36.06 -9.28
CA ARG A 6 49.95 36.42 -8.00
C ARG A 6 48.63 35.68 -7.78
N ASN A 7 48.69 34.72 -6.84
CA ASN A 7 47.57 34.01 -6.21
C ASN A 7 46.54 34.96 -5.58
N ARG A 8 45.24 34.67 -5.74
CA ARG A 8 44.19 35.00 -4.74
C ARG A 8 43.06 33.95 -4.75
N VAL A 9 43.20 33.00 -3.83
CA VAL A 9 42.20 32.46 -2.89
C VAL A 9 40.73 32.45 -3.35
N ILE A 10 40.24 31.26 -3.69
CA ILE A 10 38.82 30.90 -3.73
C ILE A 10 38.35 30.73 -2.27
N ARG A 11 37.32 31.46 -1.87
CA ARG A 11 36.58 31.24 -0.62
C ARG A 11 35.45 30.26 -0.92
N LEU A 12 35.59 29.00 -0.50
CA LEU A 12 34.45 28.11 -0.30
C LEU A 12 33.73 28.57 0.97
N ALA A 13 32.45 28.93 0.85
CA ALA A 13 31.54 28.95 1.98
C ALA A 13 30.88 27.58 2.04
N ALA A 14 31.24 26.79 3.05
CA ALA A 14 30.56 25.56 3.39
C ALA A 14 29.27 25.90 4.14
N GLY A 15 28.12 25.54 3.58
CA GLY A 15 26.85 25.49 4.29
C GLY A 15 26.82 24.24 5.16
N SER A 16 26.61 24.45 6.45
CA SER A 16 26.56 23.44 7.51
C SER A 16 25.30 22.56 7.38
N VAL A 17 25.51 21.27 7.07
CA VAL A 17 24.54 20.19 7.32
C VAL A 17 24.49 19.97 8.83
N ALA A 18 23.33 20.17 9.44
CA ALA A 18 23.08 19.84 10.85
C ALA A 18 22.62 18.39 10.93
N LEU A 19 23.56 17.47 11.15
CA LEU A 19 23.28 16.10 11.57
C LEU A 19 22.96 16.12 13.07
N GLY A 20 21.74 15.70 13.43
CA GLY A 20 21.32 15.46 14.81
C GLY A 20 22.14 14.33 15.43
N VAL A 21 22.91 14.65 16.46
CA VAL A 21 23.71 13.69 17.23
C VAL A 21 22.82 13.12 18.33
N LEU A 22 22.32 11.90 18.13
CA LEU A 22 21.83 11.08 19.25
C LEU A 22 23.04 10.68 20.10
N SER A 23 23.03 11.16 21.33
CA SER A 23 24.07 10.94 22.33
C SER A 23 23.79 9.65 23.09
N ALA A 24 24.38 8.53 22.68
CA ALA A 24 24.49 7.35 23.53
C ALA A 24 25.92 7.27 24.12
N CYS A 25 25.98 7.45 25.44
CA CYS A 25 27.19 7.31 26.24
C CYS A 25 27.46 5.81 26.50
N GLY A 26 28.58 5.29 26.01
CA GLY A 26 29.07 3.95 26.34
C GLY A 26 30.25 3.54 25.48
N GLY A 27 31.48 3.73 25.97
CA GLY A 27 32.70 3.43 25.21
C GLY A 27 33.20 2.00 25.39
N SER A 28 33.86 1.46 24.36
CA SER A 28 35.17 0.78 24.48
C SER A 28 35.79 0.43 23.11
N SER A 29 37.07 0.79 23.00
CA SER A 29 38.12 0.51 22.01
C SER A 29 38.08 -0.76 21.12
N GLY A 30 38.52 -0.59 19.86
CA GLY A 30 39.19 -1.63 19.08
C GLY A 30 39.19 -1.38 17.57
N GLY A 31 40.35 -1.02 16.98
CA GLY A 31 40.46 -0.71 15.56
C GLY A 31 40.47 -1.94 14.63
N GLY A 32 39.79 -1.82 13.49
CA GLY A 32 39.84 -2.76 12.37
C GLY A 32 38.78 -2.39 11.33
N VAL A 33 39.23 -2.14 10.09
CA VAL A 33 38.49 -2.01 8.81
C VAL A 33 36.98 -1.73 8.94
N SER A 34 36.56 -0.47 8.73
CA SER A 34 35.14 -0.10 8.65
C SER A 34 34.46 -0.77 7.45
N VAL A 35 33.82 -1.91 7.71
CA VAL A 35 32.51 -2.19 7.12
C VAL A 35 31.56 -1.22 7.81
N ALA A 36 30.68 -0.55 7.05
CA ALA A 36 29.59 0.19 7.66
C ALA A 36 28.68 -0.85 8.33
N ASP A 37 28.89 -1.08 9.61
CA ASP A 37 28.02 -1.87 10.47
C ASP A 37 26.79 -0.99 10.67
N GLY A 38 25.76 -1.17 9.86
CA GLY A 38 24.45 -0.59 10.12
C GLY A 38 24.06 -0.99 11.54
N GLY A 39 23.79 -0.01 12.39
CA GLY A 39 23.42 -0.27 13.79
C GLY A 39 22.25 -1.26 13.85
N ILE A 40 22.27 -2.13 14.85
CA ILE A 40 21.12 -2.99 15.14
C ILE A 40 20.03 -2.09 15.72
N ARG A 41 18.91 -1.97 14.99
CA ARG A 41 17.71 -1.23 15.41
C ARG A 41 16.99 -1.99 16.53
N GLY A 42 16.95 -3.32 16.42
CA GLY A 42 16.33 -4.21 17.41
C GLY A 42 15.84 -5.52 16.80
N THR A 43 15.16 -6.33 17.59
CA THR A 43 14.28 -7.41 17.11
C THR A 43 12.87 -6.86 17.01
N GLY A 44 12.03 -7.36 16.10
CA GLY A 44 10.64 -6.92 15.98
C GLY A 44 9.84 -7.73 14.98
N SER A 45 8.64 -7.24 14.68
CA SER A 45 7.76 -7.82 13.63
C SER A 45 7.35 -6.77 12.60
N SER A 46 7.35 -7.15 11.32
CA SER A 46 6.90 -6.31 10.21
C SER A 46 5.71 -6.97 9.54
N VAL A 47 4.60 -6.26 9.40
CA VAL A 47 3.35 -6.76 8.81
C VAL A 47 2.91 -5.82 7.71
N GLY A 48 2.84 -6.28 6.47
CA GLY A 48 2.43 -5.42 5.36
C GLY A 48 2.55 -6.10 4.01
N PRO A 49 2.22 -5.37 2.93
CA PRO A 49 2.27 -5.93 1.59
C PRO A 49 3.72 -6.18 1.18
N VAL A 50 3.97 -7.31 0.52
CA VAL A 50 5.28 -7.63 -0.06
C VAL A 50 5.52 -6.77 -1.31
N SER A 51 6.64 -6.03 -1.35
CA SER A 51 7.00 -5.18 -2.49
C SER A 51 8.07 -5.78 -3.42
N GLY A 52 8.81 -6.82 -2.99
CA GLY A 52 9.89 -7.40 -3.79
C GLY A 52 10.49 -8.71 -3.24
N PHE A 53 11.37 -9.33 -4.04
CA PHE A 53 11.96 -10.67 -3.81
C PHE A 53 13.49 -10.71 -3.95
N GLY A 54 14.10 -11.87 -3.62
CA GLY A 54 15.55 -12.06 -3.47
C GLY A 54 16.04 -11.80 -2.05
N SER A 55 15.13 -11.99 -1.09
CA SER A 55 14.90 -11.32 0.21
C SER A 55 13.48 -10.73 0.15
N VAL A 56 12.67 -10.93 1.19
CA VAL A 56 11.34 -10.32 1.23
C VAL A 56 11.43 -8.86 1.64
N PHE A 57 10.78 -7.99 0.87
CA PHE A 57 10.63 -6.59 1.23
C PHE A 57 9.23 -6.38 1.81
N VAL A 58 9.15 -6.01 3.09
CA VAL A 58 7.89 -5.72 3.77
C VAL A 58 8.07 -4.39 4.50
N ASN A 59 7.14 -3.46 4.29
CA ASN A 59 7.19 -2.14 4.92
C ASN A 59 8.49 -1.34 4.66
N GLY A 60 9.17 -1.62 3.55
CA GLY A 60 10.40 -0.94 3.16
C GLY A 60 11.67 -1.54 3.76
N VAL A 61 11.55 -2.57 4.59
CA VAL A 61 12.70 -3.30 5.13
C VAL A 61 12.98 -4.53 4.28
N LYS A 62 14.24 -4.66 3.84
CA LYS A 62 14.74 -5.84 3.12
C LYS A 62 15.16 -6.94 4.10
N PHE A 63 14.36 -7.98 4.25
CA PHE A 63 14.68 -9.11 5.12
C PHE A 63 15.37 -10.24 4.36
N SER A 64 16.60 -10.57 4.77
CA SER A 64 17.23 -11.82 4.34
C SER A 64 16.51 -13.01 4.95
N THR A 65 16.16 -13.99 4.13
CA THR A 65 15.48 -15.24 4.52
C THR A 65 16.43 -16.43 4.57
N ASP A 66 17.74 -16.21 4.37
CA ASP A 66 18.74 -17.27 4.25
C ASP A 66 18.93 -18.09 5.55
N SER A 67 18.54 -17.52 6.70
CA SER A 67 18.51 -18.18 8.01
C SER A 67 17.37 -19.19 8.16
N ILE A 68 16.30 -19.04 7.37
CA ILE A 68 15.11 -19.89 7.45
C ILE A 68 15.35 -21.15 6.62
N GLN A 69 15.19 -22.31 7.25
CA GLN A 69 15.37 -23.58 6.57
C GLN A 69 14.41 -23.68 5.38
N ASN A 70 14.94 -23.94 4.19
CA ASN A 70 14.19 -23.97 2.93
C ASN A 70 13.38 -22.71 2.59
N ARG A 71 13.62 -21.58 3.27
CA ARG A 71 12.80 -20.36 3.17
C ARG A 71 11.32 -20.67 3.40
N GLU A 72 11.05 -21.52 4.38
CA GLU A 72 9.71 -21.93 4.77
C GLU A 72 8.84 -20.73 5.17
N VAL A 73 7.56 -20.81 4.82
CA VAL A 73 6.52 -19.87 5.23
C VAL A 73 5.48 -20.66 6.01
N GLU A 74 5.15 -20.21 7.21
CA GLU A 74 4.06 -20.75 8.01
C GLU A 74 2.72 -20.31 7.40
N SER A 75 2.04 -21.24 6.72
CA SER A 75 0.74 -21.03 6.06
C SER A 75 0.03 -22.38 5.86
N ASN A 76 -1.30 -22.35 5.88
CA ASN A 76 -2.21 -23.47 5.55
C ASN A 76 -2.71 -23.42 4.11
N ASP A 77 -2.32 -22.39 3.34
CA ASP A 77 -2.91 -22.04 2.03
C ASP A 77 -2.10 -22.55 0.84
N GLY A 78 -1.21 -23.50 1.10
CA GLY A 78 -0.25 -23.96 0.11
C GLY A 78 0.88 -22.98 -0.20
N ILE A 79 0.98 -21.83 0.49
CA ILE A 79 2.14 -20.92 0.43
C ILE A 79 3.22 -21.40 1.39
N THR A 80 3.90 -22.48 1.02
CA THR A 80 4.84 -23.18 1.92
C THR A 80 6.27 -22.64 1.90
N THR A 81 6.62 -21.76 0.95
CA THR A 81 7.97 -21.20 0.81
C THR A 81 7.93 -19.78 0.28
N GLU A 82 8.98 -18.99 0.53
CA GLU A 82 9.11 -17.60 0.06
C GLU A 82 8.82 -17.46 -1.44
N GLY A 83 9.26 -18.41 -2.27
CA GLY A 83 9.06 -18.33 -3.72
C GLY A 83 7.61 -18.51 -4.19
N LEU A 84 6.69 -18.83 -3.29
CA LEU A 84 5.25 -18.89 -3.55
C LEU A 84 4.52 -17.62 -3.08
N VAL A 85 5.17 -16.79 -2.28
CA VAL A 85 4.62 -15.50 -1.86
C VAL A 85 4.65 -14.56 -3.08
N SER A 86 3.56 -13.84 -3.29
CA SER A 86 3.41 -12.86 -4.37
C SER A 86 3.48 -11.44 -3.83
N LYS A 87 3.86 -10.48 -4.68
CA LYS A 87 3.79 -9.06 -4.33
C LYS A 87 2.34 -8.67 -3.98
N GLY A 88 2.17 -7.73 -3.06
CA GLY A 88 0.85 -7.31 -2.57
C GLY A 88 0.28 -8.21 -1.46
N MET A 89 0.72 -9.48 -1.34
CA MET A 89 0.34 -10.34 -0.22
C MET A 89 0.78 -9.73 1.12
N ILE A 90 -0.11 -9.75 2.11
CA ILE A 90 0.17 -9.21 3.45
C ILE A 90 0.94 -10.26 4.24
N LEU A 91 2.26 -10.07 4.34
CA LEU A 91 3.17 -11.01 4.99
C LEU A 91 3.54 -10.50 6.37
N ARG A 92 3.59 -11.41 7.35
CA ARG A 92 4.19 -11.15 8.66
C ARG A 92 5.60 -11.71 8.71
N VAL A 93 6.56 -10.84 9.01
CA VAL A 93 7.97 -11.17 9.15
C VAL A 93 8.39 -10.90 10.57
N GLU A 94 8.94 -11.90 11.26
CA GLU A 94 9.62 -11.71 12.54
C GLU A 94 11.13 -11.81 12.34
N GLY A 95 11.89 -10.96 13.02
CA GLY A 95 13.34 -11.05 12.99
C GLY A 95 14.07 -9.82 13.50
N GLU A 96 15.31 -9.66 13.07
CA GLU A 96 16.21 -8.56 13.44
C GLU A 96 16.22 -7.46 12.38
N TRP A 97 16.22 -6.21 12.84
CA TRP A 97 16.20 -5.01 12.01
C TRP A 97 17.49 -4.22 12.19
N ARG A 98 17.91 -3.57 11.12
CA ARG A 98 19.03 -2.64 11.10
C ARG A 98 18.54 -1.25 10.70
N ASP A 99 19.26 -0.23 11.16
CA ASP A 99 18.94 1.17 10.88
C ASP A 99 19.09 1.55 9.39
N ASP A 100 19.68 0.67 8.58
CA ASP A 100 19.94 0.89 7.15
C ASP A 100 18.83 0.35 6.23
N GLY A 101 17.68 -0.04 6.78
CA GLY A 101 16.56 -0.60 6.02
C GLY A 101 16.75 -2.07 5.63
N THR A 102 17.71 -2.77 6.25
CA THR A 102 17.90 -4.21 6.09
C THR A 102 17.58 -4.98 7.36
N GLY A 103 17.27 -6.26 7.22
CA GLY A 103 16.98 -7.16 8.33
C GLY A 103 17.32 -8.61 8.03
N THR A 104 17.20 -9.45 9.05
CA THR A 104 17.27 -10.91 8.93
C THR A 104 15.95 -11.46 9.44
N ALA A 105 15.24 -12.23 8.62
CA ALA A 105 14.01 -12.90 9.03
C ALA A 105 14.35 -14.20 9.77
N ASP A 106 13.68 -14.41 10.89
CA ASP A 106 13.67 -15.68 11.63
C ASP A 106 12.43 -16.50 11.29
N ARG A 107 11.33 -15.84 10.93
CA ARG A 107 10.06 -16.48 10.61
C ARG A 107 9.24 -15.65 9.63
N LEU A 108 8.57 -16.34 8.71
CA LEU A 108 7.59 -15.81 7.77
C LEU A 108 6.25 -16.50 8.02
N SER A 109 5.17 -15.73 8.10
CA SER A 109 3.81 -16.26 8.23
C SER A 109 2.87 -15.56 7.27
N TYR A 110 2.01 -16.33 6.61
CA TYR A 110 1.04 -15.86 5.61
C TYR A 110 -0.28 -16.62 5.77
N ASP A 111 -1.39 -15.91 5.53
CA ASP A 111 -2.73 -16.47 5.40
C ASP A 111 -3.41 -15.84 4.17
N ASP A 112 -4.29 -16.58 3.50
CA ASP A 112 -5.28 -15.90 2.65
C ASP A 112 -6.31 -15.20 3.57
N THR A 113 -6.92 -14.13 3.10
CA THR A 113 -8.09 -13.55 3.80
C THR A 113 -9.37 -14.18 3.28
N LEU A 114 -9.41 -14.45 1.97
CA LEU A 114 -10.51 -15.15 1.31
C LEU A 114 -9.95 -16.03 0.19
N ARG A 115 -10.41 -17.28 0.11
CA ARG A 115 -10.16 -18.20 -1.00
C ARG A 115 -11.45 -18.88 -1.40
N GLY A 116 -12.03 -18.53 -2.55
CA GLY A 116 -13.34 -19.09 -2.92
C GLY A 116 -13.99 -18.50 -4.16
N PRO A 117 -15.23 -18.91 -4.47
CA PRO A 117 -15.97 -18.42 -5.63
C PRO A 117 -16.34 -16.94 -5.50
N VAL A 118 -16.34 -16.25 -6.65
CA VAL A 118 -16.83 -14.87 -6.78
C VAL A 118 -18.34 -14.89 -7.04
N ASP A 119 -19.09 -14.11 -6.25
CA ASP A 119 -20.53 -13.92 -6.42
C ASP A 119 -20.85 -12.83 -7.44
N ASN A 120 -20.09 -11.73 -7.39
CA ASN A 120 -20.33 -10.54 -8.19
C ASN A 120 -19.07 -9.68 -8.35
N VAL A 121 -18.98 -8.92 -9.44
CA VAL A 121 -17.96 -7.91 -9.67
C VAL A 121 -18.68 -6.64 -10.14
N VAL A 122 -18.41 -5.51 -9.50
CA VAL A 122 -19.01 -4.22 -9.83
C VAL A 122 -17.90 -3.20 -9.95
N ALA A 123 -17.69 -2.68 -11.16
CA ALA A 123 -16.81 -1.54 -11.36
C ALA A 123 -17.39 -0.29 -10.69
N ASP A 124 -16.51 0.65 -10.35
CA ASP A 124 -16.90 1.93 -9.78
C ASP A 124 -18.06 2.57 -10.56
N LEU A 125 -19.12 2.92 -9.83
CA LEU A 125 -20.35 3.48 -10.37
C LEU A 125 -20.26 5.00 -10.58
N SER A 126 -19.26 5.67 -9.98
CA SER A 126 -18.99 7.08 -10.22
C SER A 126 -18.57 7.31 -11.68
N GLY A 127 -17.85 6.33 -12.25
CA GLY A 127 -17.23 6.40 -13.56
C GLY A 127 -15.74 6.77 -13.51
N ALA A 128 -15.21 7.18 -12.36
CA ALA A 128 -13.81 7.56 -12.18
C ALA A 128 -12.84 6.38 -12.38
N GLY A 129 -13.30 5.15 -12.11
CA GLY A 129 -12.48 3.96 -12.35
C GLY A 129 -11.45 3.67 -11.25
N GLU A 130 -11.61 4.32 -10.10
CA GLU A 130 -10.69 4.21 -8.95
C GLU A 130 -10.66 2.81 -8.32
N PHE A 131 -11.78 2.09 -8.37
CA PHE A 131 -11.90 0.79 -7.76
C PHE A 131 -12.88 -0.15 -8.46
N VAL A 132 -12.77 -1.43 -8.09
CA VAL A 132 -13.71 -2.49 -8.42
C VAL A 132 -14.08 -3.21 -7.13
N ASP A 133 -15.37 -3.33 -6.87
CA ASP A 133 -15.89 -4.09 -5.74
C ASP A 133 -16.16 -5.54 -6.20
N VAL A 134 -15.41 -6.49 -5.62
CA VAL A 134 -15.53 -7.94 -5.84
C VAL A 134 -16.20 -8.57 -4.62
N THR A 135 -17.33 -9.24 -4.81
CA THR A 135 -17.99 -9.99 -3.73
C THR A 135 -17.55 -11.46 -3.77
N VAL A 136 -16.92 -11.94 -2.70
CA VAL A 136 -16.44 -13.32 -2.55
C VAL A 136 -17.19 -13.97 -1.38
N MET A 137 -18.03 -14.95 -1.66
CA MET A 137 -18.84 -15.65 -0.65
C MET A 137 -19.60 -14.70 0.32
N GLY A 138 -20.16 -13.63 -0.24
CA GLY A 138 -20.88 -12.59 0.48
C GLY A 138 -20.01 -11.54 1.19
N GLN A 139 -18.68 -11.61 1.10
CA GLN A 139 -17.76 -10.58 1.60
C GLN A 139 -17.41 -9.59 0.51
N LEU A 140 -17.50 -8.29 0.79
CA LEU A 140 -17.16 -7.23 -0.16
C LEU A 140 -15.66 -6.94 -0.10
N VAL A 141 -14.98 -7.05 -1.23
CA VAL A 141 -13.55 -6.78 -1.39
C VAL A 141 -13.35 -5.65 -2.38
N ARG A 142 -12.80 -4.53 -1.92
CA ARG A 142 -12.37 -3.41 -2.75
C ARG A 142 -11.00 -3.68 -3.33
N VAL A 143 -10.93 -3.71 -4.66
CA VAL A 143 -9.72 -3.78 -5.47
C VAL A 143 -9.51 -2.39 -6.06
N ASN A 144 -8.34 -1.79 -5.87
CA ASN A 144 -8.01 -0.48 -6.45
C ASN A 144 -6.71 -0.55 -7.24
N ARG A 145 -6.28 0.59 -7.79
CA ARG A 145 -5.06 0.71 -8.61
C ARG A 145 -3.80 0.23 -7.87
N GLN A 146 -3.76 0.33 -6.54
CA GLN A 146 -2.67 -0.17 -5.71
C GLN A 146 -2.70 -1.68 -5.45
N THR A 147 -3.83 -2.36 -5.69
CA THR A 147 -3.93 -3.83 -5.54
C THR A 147 -3.07 -4.53 -6.59
N VAL A 148 -2.32 -5.55 -6.19
CA VAL A 148 -1.65 -6.44 -7.14
C VAL A 148 -2.66 -7.47 -7.64
N VAL A 149 -2.97 -7.42 -8.94
CA VAL A 149 -3.95 -8.30 -9.59
C VAL A 149 -3.22 -9.36 -10.44
N ARG A 150 -3.64 -10.62 -10.33
CA ARG A 150 -3.06 -11.77 -11.07
C ARG A 150 -4.15 -12.65 -11.67
N GLY A 151 -3.83 -13.29 -12.80
CA GLY A 151 -4.79 -14.08 -13.58
C GLY A 151 -5.82 -13.25 -14.37
N THR A 152 -5.80 -11.94 -14.18
CA THR A 152 -6.53 -10.88 -14.89
C THR A 152 -5.78 -9.56 -14.64
N THR A 153 -6.27 -8.43 -15.14
CA THR A 153 -5.75 -7.08 -14.84
C THR A 153 -6.81 -6.20 -14.19
N PHE A 154 -6.40 -5.14 -13.49
CA PHE A 154 -7.32 -4.15 -12.93
C PHE A 154 -8.17 -3.48 -14.04
N ALA A 155 -7.53 -3.08 -15.14
CA ALA A 155 -8.20 -2.55 -16.34
C ALA A 155 -9.26 -3.51 -16.91
N THR A 156 -9.00 -4.83 -16.91
CA THR A 156 -9.99 -5.83 -17.33
C THR A 156 -11.19 -5.89 -16.39
N LEU A 157 -10.95 -5.79 -15.07
CA LEU A 157 -12.01 -5.80 -14.08
C LEU A 157 -12.90 -4.55 -14.17
N LEU A 158 -12.32 -3.39 -14.48
CA LEU A 158 -13.07 -2.15 -14.74
C LEU A 158 -13.91 -2.26 -16.03
N GLY A 159 -13.29 -2.64 -17.15
CA GLY A 159 -13.93 -2.63 -18.46
C GLY A 159 -14.90 -3.79 -18.71
N ASN A 160 -14.69 -4.93 -18.05
CA ASN A 160 -15.53 -6.13 -18.18
C ASN A 160 -15.63 -6.87 -16.83
N PRO A 161 -16.40 -6.33 -15.87
CA PRO A 161 -16.44 -6.83 -14.49
C PRO A 161 -17.10 -8.20 -14.42
N SER A 162 -16.28 -9.26 -14.51
CA SER A 162 -16.73 -10.64 -14.37
C SER A 162 -15.56 -11.55 -14.03
N ILE A 163 -15.70 -12.29 -12.93
CA ILE A 163 -14.84 -13.44 -12.60
C ILE A 163 -15.75 -14.65 -12.46
N THR A 164 -15.52 -15.69 -13.25
CA THR A 164 -16.31 -16.94 -13.20
C THR A 164 -15.64 -18.05 -12.39
N ASP A 165 -14.36 -17.88 -12.10
CA ASP A 165 -13.55 -18.84 -11.35
C ASP A 165 -13.50 -18.47 -9.86
N HIS A 166 -12.57 -19.08 -9.10
CA HIS A 166 -12.32 -18.69 -7.72
C HIS A 166 -11.27 -17.58 -7.68
N VAL A 167 -11.21 -16.89 -6.54
CA VAL A 167 -10.13 -15.95 -6.23
C VAL A 167 -9.43 -16.34 -4.94
N ARG A 168 -8.17 -15.95 -4.86
CA ARG A 168 -7.39 -15.82 -3.64
C ARG A 168 -7.19 -14.33 -3.36
N VAL A 169 -7.44 -13.92 -2.12
CA VAL A 169 -7.37 -12.52 -1.70
C VAL A 169 -6.53 -12.42 -0.43
N SER A 170 -5.60 -11.45 -0.39
CA SER A 170 -4.95 -11.01 0.83
C SER A 170 -5.31 -9.55 1.06
N ALA A 171 -6.01 -9.26 2.15
CA ALA A 171 -6.67 -7.98 2.36
C ALA A 171 -6.65 -7.52 3.82
N TRP A 172 -6.88 -6.21 4.02
CA TRP A 172 -7.19 -5.64 5.32
C TRP A 172 -8.69 -5.56 5.49
N ARG A 173 -9.20 -6.08 6.62
CA ARG A 173 -10.58 -5.87 7.01
C ARG A 173 -10.81 -4.42 7.42
N GLN A 174 -11.91 -3.83 6.97
CA GLN A 174 -12.32 -2.46 7.29
C GLN A 174 -13.37 -2.45 8.42
N ALA A 175 -13.61 -1.27 8.99
CA ALA A 175 -14.56 -1.10 10.09
C ALA A 175 -16.00 -1.52 9.73
N ASP A 176 -16.43 -1.28 8.49
CA ASP A 176 -17.74 -1.68 7.97
C ASP A 176 -17.86 -3.19 7.71
N GLY A 177 -16.75 -3.92 7.78
CA GLY A 177 -16.64 -5.36 7.52
C GLY A 177 -16.39 -5.74 6.06
N SER A 178 -16.21 -4.76 5.17
CA SER A 178 -15.60 -4.99 3.87
C SER A 178 -14.08 -5.18 3.98
N TYR A 179 -13.44 -5.46 2.86
CA TYR A 179 -12.02 -5.74 2.77
C TYR A 179 -11.36 -4.84 1.74
N ARG A 180 -10.19 -4.28 2.05
CA ARG A 180 -9.32 -3.56 1.10
C ARG A 180 -8.20 -4.50 0.65
N ALA A 181 -8.15 -4.87 -0.63
CA ALA A 181 -7.20 -5.85 -1.13
C ALA A 181 -5.79 -5.26 -1.34
N GLY A 182 -4.77 -5.94 -0.80
CA GLY A 182 -3.38 -5.77 -1.24
C GLY A 182 -3.05 -6.69 -2.42
N TYR A 183 -3.73 -7.84 -2.50
CA TYR A 183 -3.56 -8.85 -3.53
C TYR A 183 -4.89 -9.51 -3.91
N LEU A 184 -5.09 -9.73 -5.20
CA LEU A 184 -6.14 -10.59 -5.74
C LEU A 184 -5.60 -11.43 -6.89
N GLU A 185 -5.82 -12.75 -6.84
CA GLU A 185 -5.48 -13.66 -7.93
C GLU A 185 -6.70 -14.48 -8.34
N VAL A 186 -7.00 -14.52 -9.64
CA VAL A 186 -7.95 -15.48 -10.20
C VAL A 186 -7.28 -16.85 -10.29
N ILE A 187 -7.85 -17.82 -9.57
CA ILE A 187 -7.31 -19.17 -9.44
C ILE A 187 -8.31 -20.21 -9.97
N ALA A 188 -7.80 -21.41 -10.27
CA ALA A 188 -8.66 -22.52 -10.66
C ALA A 188 -9.68 -22.84 -9.55
N PRO A 189 -10.95 -23.14 -9.89
CA PRO A 189 -11.96 -23.45 -8.89
C PRO A 189 -11.61 -24.69 -8.05
N ASP A 190 -11.59 -24.51 -6.73
CA ASP A 190 -11.51 -25.60 -5.75
C ASP A 190 -12.54 -25.37 -4.63
N GLN A 191 -13.54 -26.25 -4.57
CA GLN A 191 -14.61 -26.19 -3.57
C GLN A 191 -14.25 -27.01 -2.32
N THR A 192 -13.15 -27.75 -2.34
CA THR A 192 -12.72 -28.62 -1.23
C THR A 192 -11.80 -27.94 -0.25
N ASP A 193 -11.25 -26.79 -0.65
CA ASP A 193 -10.26 -26.01 0.08
C ASP A 193 -10.56 -24.52 -0.08
N VAL A 194 -11.64 -24.09 0.56
CA VAL A 194 -12.15 -22.72 0.58
C VAL A 194 -11.84 -22.10 1.92
N GLU A 195 -11.54 -20.81 1.92
CA GLU A 195 -11.28 -20.02 3.11
C GLU A 195 -12.16 -18.77 3.15
N LEU A 196 -12.81 -18.57 4.28
CA LEU A 196 -13.76 -17.50 4.54
C LEU A 196 -13.40 -16.80 5.84
N GLU A 197 -12.91 -15.58 5.75
CA GLU A 197 -12.94 -14.64 6.85
C GLU A 197 -14.21 -13.79 6.82
N GLY A 198 -14.79 -13.49 7.98
CA GLY A 198 -15.83 -12.47 8.07
C GLY A 198 -16.53 -12.41 9.41
N SER A 199 -17.47 -11.47 9.53
CA SER A 199 -18.21 -11.25 10.78
C SER A 199 -19.18 -12.37 11.12
N VAL A 200 -19.16 -12.79 12.38
CA VAL A 200 -20.09 -13.80 12.91
C VAL A 200 -21.41 -13.14 13.26
N THR A 201 -22.48 -13.52 12.55
CA THR A 201 -23.82 -12.92 12.72
C THR A 201 -24.77 -13.80 13.53
N ALA A 202 -24.50 -15.10 13.59
CA ALA A 202 -25.27 -16.06 14.38
C ALA A 202 -24.41 -17.28 14.73
N VAL A 203 -24.66 -17.87 15.91
CA VAL A 203 -24.06 -19.13 16.37
C VAL A 203 -25.16 -19.99 16.98
N ASP A 204 -25.25 -21.24 16.53
CA ASP A 204 -26.10 -22.28 17.11
C ASP A 204 -25.24 -23.51 17.43
N THR A 205 -24.72 -23.56 18.65
CA THR A 205 -23.93 -24.68 19.17
C THR A 205 -24.77 -25.93 19.46
N THR A 206 -26.09 -25.90 19.28
CA THR A 206 -26.91 -27.12 19.34
C THR A 206 -26.99 -27.83 18.00
N GLN A 207 -26.79 -27.07 16.92
CA GLN A 207 -26.71 -27.56 15.55
C GLN A 207 -25.28 -27.62 15.00
N ASN A 208 -24.30 -27.13 15.77
CA ASN A 208 -22.91 -26.94 15.39
C ASN A 208 -22.79 -26.10 14.11
N GLU A 209 -23.49 -24.96 14.13
CA GLU A 209 -23.58 -24.02 13.02
C GLU A 209 -23.20 -22.61 13.46
N LEU A 210 -22.55 -21.86 12.58
CA LEU A 210 -22.42 -20.41 12.66
C LEU A 210 -22.67 -19.77 11.29
N THR A 211 -22.94 -18.46 11.26
CA THR A 211 -23.23 -17.74 10.02
C THR A 211 -22.27 -16.56 9.82
N ILE A 212 -21.62 -16.54 8.66
CA ILE A 212 -20.77 -15.45 8.18
C ILE A 212 -21.33 -14.98 6.84
N GLY A 213 -21.80 -13.73 6.79
CA GLY A 213 -22.50 -13.20 5.61
C GLY A 213 -23.66 -14.09 5.16
N THR A 214 -23.57 -14.61 3.93
CA THR A 214 -24.56 -15.51 3.33
C THR A 214 -24.22 -17.01 3.49
N ILE A 215 -23.11 -17.32 4.14
CA ILE A 215 -22.59 -18.69 4.30
C ILE A 215 -22.98 -19.23 5.68
N THR A 216 -23.59 -20.42 5.66
CA THR A 216 -23.78 -21.24 6.86
C THR A 216 -22.56 -22.14 7.02
N VAL A 217 -21.79 -21.91 8.08
CA VAL A 217 -20.66 -22.76 8.45
C VAL A 217 -21.17 -23.87 9.35
N GLN A 218 -20.94 -25.12 8.95
CA GLN A 218 -21.22 -26.33 9.73
C GLN A 218 -19.91 -26.93 10.21
N TYR A 219 -19.84 -27.37 11.48
CA TYR A 219 -18.67 -28.03 12.03
C TYR A 219 -19.02 -29.30 12.81
N ASP A 220 -18.07 -30.24 12.86
CA ASP A 220 -18.15 -31.43 13.72
C ASP A 220 -17.07 -31.30 14.79
N GLU A 221 -17.47 -31.15 16.06
CA GLU A 221 -16.57 -31.00 17.22
C GLU A 221 -15.53 -32.14 17.33
N THR A 222 -15.80 -33.31 16.74
CA THR A 222 -14.88 -34.45 16.79
C THR A 222 -13.77 -34.39 15.74
N SER A 223 -13.90 -33.53 14.73
CA SER A 223 -12.94 -33.44 13.62
C SER A 223 -12.48 -32.03 13.28
N VAL A 224 -13.26 -30.99 13.60
CA VAL A 224 -12.88 -29.60 13.37
C VAL A 224 -11.68 -29.24 14.24
N ILE A 225 -10.76 -28.47 13.69
CA ILE A 225 -9.62 -27.93 14.42
C ILE A 225 -9.97 -26.48 14.80
N PHE A 226 -10.05 -26.21 16.09
CA PHE A 226 -10.08 -24.83 16.57
C PHE A 226 -8.64 -24.31 16.68
N GLY A 227 -8.30 -23.34 15.85
CA GLY A 227 -6.98 -22.73 15.77
C GLY A 227 -6.71 -21.75 16.92
N SER A 228 -5.45 -21.33 17.06
CA SER A 228 -4.97 -20.31 18.01
C SER A 228 -5.53 -20.36 19.45
N GLY A 229 -5.86 -21.54 19.96
CA GLY A 229 -6.45 -21.72 21.29
C GLY A 229 -7.91 -21.23 21.41
N LEU A 230 -8.60 -21.02 20.29
CA LEU A 230 -10.04 -20.84 20.21
C LEU A 230 -10.74 -22.11 20.70
N THR A 231 -11.91 -21.94 21.27
CA THR A 231 -12.81 -23.03 21.68
C THR A 231 -14.22 -22.74 21.20
N GLU A 232 -15.09 -23.75 21.17
CA GLU A 232 -16.50 -23.56 20.80
C GLU A 232 -17.20 -22.49 21.66
N ALA A 233 -16.81 -22.37 22.94
CA ALA A 233 -17.36 -21.38 23.85
C ALA A 233 -17.05 -19.93 23.43
N ASP A 234 -15.99 -19.73 22.64
CA ASP A 234 -15.55 -18.41 22.18
C ASP A 234 -16.31 -17.94 20.93
N LEU A 235 -16.91 -18.86 20.16
CA LEU A 235 -17.61 -18.55 18.90
C LEU A 235 -18.70 -17.50 19.08
N GLY A 236 -19.47 -17.58 20.17
CA GLY A 236 -20.56 -16.65 20.46
C GLY A 236 -20.10 -15.24 20.88
N ALA A 237 -18.80 -15.06 21.18
CA ALA A 237 -18.21 -13.78 21.54
C ALA A 237 -17.30 -13.21 20.44
N ALA A 238 -17.00 -13.99 19.40
CA ALA A 238 -16.16 -13.57 18.29
C ALA A 238 -16.87 -12.52 17.43
N SER A 239 -16.16 -11.44 17.10
CA SER A 239 -16.60 -10.42 16.14
C SER A 239 -16.47 -10.92 14.71
N ALA A 240 -15.36 -11.59 14.42
CA ALA A 240 -15.05 -12.22 13.14
C ALA A 240 -14.26 -13.52 13.38
N LEU A 241 -14.31 -14.41 12.39
CA LEU A 241 -13.61 -15.69 12.37
C LEU A 241 -13.08 -15.97 10.97
N GLU A 242 -12.02 -16.75 10.92
CA GLU A 242 -11.48 -17.39 9.72
C GLU A 242 -11.95 -18.85 9.71
N VAL A 243 -12.47 -19.31 8.57
CA VAL A 243 -12.99 -20.67 8.41
C VAL A 243 -12.48 -21.27 7.12
N GLU A 244 -11.78 -22.39 7.25
CA GLU A 244 -11.41 -23.22 6.10
C GLU A 244 -12.30 -24.45 5.99
N GLY A 245 -12.56 -24.89 4.77
CA GLY A 245 -13.08 -26.23 4.53
C GLY A 245 -13.72 -26.41 3.17
N ARG A 246 -14.75 -27.26 3.14
CA ARG A 246 -15.42 -27.64 1.89
C ARG A 246 -16.73 -26.89 1.71
N LEU A 247 -16.83 -26.15 0.62
CA LEU A 247 -18.04 -25.43 0.22
C LEU A 247 -18.96 -26.30 -0.65
N ALA A 248 -20.26 -26.25 -0.36
CA ALA A 248 -21.31 -26.89 -1.14
C ALA A 248 -22.57 -26.01 -1.17
N GLY A 249 -22.75 -25.23 -2.24
CA GLY A 249 -23.75 -24.17 -2.26
C GLY A 249 -23.37 -23.10 -1.24
N ASN A 250 -24.25 -22.78 -0.31
CA ASN A 250 -23.99 -21.80 0.76
C ASN A 250 -23.60 -22.45 2.10
N ILE A 251 -23.28 -23.75 2.09
CA ILE A 251 -22.86 -24.48 3.29
C ILE A 251 -21.36 -24.73 3.21
N LEU A 252 -20.60 -24.16 4.14
CA LEU A 252 -19.17 -24.42 4.33
C LEU A 252 -19.02 -25.44 5.47
N THR A 253 -18.62 -26.67 5.15
CA THR A 253 -18.26 -27.67 6.16
C THR A 253 -16.83 -27.40 6.61
N ALA A 254 -16.68 -26.87 7.82
CA ALA A 254 -15.41 -26.44 8.37
C ALA A 254 -14.48 -27.62 8.70
N THR A 255 -13.23 -27.49 8.28
CA THR A 255 -12.10 -28.30 8.74
C THR A 255 -11.31 -27.55 9.81
N THR A 256 -11.21 -26.23 9.68
CA THR A 256 -10.54 -25.34 10.63
C THR A 256 -11.48 -24.17 10.94
N ILE A 257 -11.48 -23.73 12.20
CA ILE A 257 -12.06 -22.45 12.62
C ILE A 257 -11.02 -21.76 13.49
N ASP A 258 -10.58 -20.56 13.10
CA ASP A 258 -9.62 -19.77 13.87
C ASP A 258 -10.12 -18.31 14.03
N ARG A 259 -9.39 -17.53 14.83
CA ARG A 259 -9.51 -16.07 14.87
C ARG A 259 -9.04 -15.49 13.54
N ASP A 260 -9.62 -14.36 13.18
CA ASP A 260 -9.32 -13.63 11.96
C ASP A 260 -7.86 -13.14 11.85
N ASP A 261 -7.55 -12.56 10.68
CA ASP A 261 -6.27 -11.99 10.33
C ASP A 261 -5.79 -10.85 11.25
N GLY A 262 -6.64 -10.34 12.15
CA GLY A 262 -6.24 -9.42 13.21
C GLY A 262 -5.08 -9.97 14.05
N ARG A 263 -4.95 -11.30 14.12
CA ARG A 263 -3.83 -12.01 14.75
C ARG A 263 -2.46 -11.66 14.14
N ARG A 264 -2.39 -11.19 12.89
CA ARG A 264 -1.14 -10.72 12.26
C ARG A 264 -0.52 -9.55 13.04
N PHE A 265 -1.33 -8.74 13.70
CA PHE A 265 -0.89 -7.61 14.52
C PHE A 265 -0.64 -7.97 15.98
N SER A 266 -0.74 -9.26 16.36
CA SER A 266 -0.57 -9.66 17.75
C SER A 266 0.88 -9.48 18.23
N ARG A 267 1.01 -9.03 19.47
CA ARG A 267 2.29 -8.94 20.17
C ARG A 267 2.87 -10.35 20.37
N ASN A 268 4.15 -10.50 20.05
CA ASN A 268 4.91 -11.73 20.33
C ASN A 268 5.86 -11.52 21.53
N SER A 269 6.97 -12.25 21.61
CA SER A 269 7.95 -12.08 22.69
C SER A 269 8.74 -10.76 22.63
N VAL A 270 8.50 -9.95 21.61
CA VAL A 270 9.18 -8.69 21.32
C VAL A 270 8.16 -7.57 21.24
N ASP A 271 8.57 -6.37 21.63
CA ASP A 271 7.65 -5.26 21.81
C ASP A 271 7.56 -4.34 20.59
N ASP A 272 8.49 -4.41 19.64
CA ASP A 272 8.53 -3.51 18.48
C ASP A 272 7.81 -4.11 17.26
N ILE A 273 6.99 -3.29 16.59
CA ILE A 273 6.24 -3.65 15.38
C ILE A 273 6.18 -2.49 14.40
N GLN A 274 6.23 -2.82 13.11
CA GLN A 274 5.86 -1.94 12.00
C GLN A 274 4.76 -2.63 11.23
N LEU A 275 3.57 -2.03 11.17
CA LEU A 275 2.40 -2.60 10.53
C LEU A 275 1.83 -1.64 9.48
N THR A 276 1.32 -2.18 8.38
CA THR A 276 0.43 -1.46 7.46
C THR A 276 -0.99 -1.97 7.68
N ALA A 277 -1.94 -1.07 7.91
CA ALA A 277 -3.34 -1.41 8.17
C ALA A 277 -4.29 -0.25 7.84
N THR A 278 -5.57 -0.57 7.64
CA THR A 278 -6.67 0.40 7.54
C THR A 278 -7.09 0.87 8.93
N ILE A 279 -7.44 2.15 9.06
CA ILE A 279 -7.99 2.71 10.30
C ILE A 279 -9.44 2.28 10.47
N ASP A 280 -9.77 1.65 11.59
CA ASP A 280 -11.14 1.22 11.93
C ASP A 280 -11.91 2.27 12.74
N THR A 281 -11.19 3.13 13.44
CA THR A 281 -11.80 4.22 14.22
C THR A 281 -10.86 5.39 14.15
N GLY A 282 -11.33 6.49 13.57
CA GLY A 282 -10.53 7.70 13.38
C GLY A 282 -9.99 8.30 14.68
N TYR A 283 -9.01 9.17 14.53
CA TYR A 283 -8.27 9.78 15.63
C TYR A 283 -9.17 10.56 16.58
N SER A 284 -9.08 10.22 17.86
CA SER A 284 -9.74 10.90 18.96
C SER A 284 -8.70 11.49 19.91
N ALA A 285 -8.67 12.82 20.00
CA ALA A 285 -7.80 13.52 20.95
C ALA A 285 -8.22 13.24 22.41
N SER A 286 -7.23 13.02 23.27
CA SER A 286 -7.41 12.86 24.71
C SER A 286 -6.80 14.05 25.46
N GLY A 287 -7.67 14.93 25.99
CA GLY A 287 -7.26 16.12 26.72
C GLY A 287 -7.46 17.42 25.94
N SER A 288 -6.78 18.49 26.38
CA SER A 288 -6.99 19.84 25.85
C SER A 288 -5.96 20.28 24.79
N GLY A 289 -5.11 19.37 24.32
CA GLY A 289 -4.12 19.59 23.27
C GLY A 289 -4.41 18.74 22.03
N ALA A 290 -3.67 18.97 20.94
CA ALA A 290 -3.78 18.16 19.72
C ALA A 290 -3.30 16.71 19.92
N ARG A 291 -2.43 16.48 20.90
CA ARG A 291 -1.97 15.17 21.39
C ARG A 291 -1.83 15.23 22.93
N PRO A 292 -2.00 14.13 23.67
CA PRO A 292 -2.13 12.75 23.19
C PRO A 292 -3.52 12.41 22.64
N GLY A 293 -3.63 11.33 21.90
CA GLY A 293 -4.90 10.75 21.47
C GLY A 293 -4.70 9.34 20.94
N GLU A 294 -5.74 8.76 20.35
CA GLU A 294 -5.71 7.39 19.86
C GLU A 294 -6.61 7.19 18.64
N PHE A 295 -6.27 6.18 17.84
CA PHE A 295 -7.12 5.60 16.79
C PHE A 295 -7.05 4.07 16.90
N ARG A 296 -7.89 3.34 16.15
CA ARG A 296 -7.90 1.86 16.17
C ARG A 296 -7.57 1.27 14.81
N VAL A 297 -6.85 0.15 14.82
CA VAL A 297 -6.59 -0.74 13.68
C VAL A 297 -6.77 -2.18 14.14
N GLY A 298 -7.73 -2.90 13.56
CA GLY A 298 -8.20 -4.19 14.08
C GLY A 298 -8.52 -4.14 15.58
N ASP A 299 -7.87 -5.03 16.32
CA ASP A 299 -7.97 -5.09 17.79
C ASP A 299 -7.00 -4.16 18.54
N LEU A 300 -6.09 -3.48 17.83
CA LEU A 300 -5.11 -2.59 18.44
C LEU A 300 -5.65 -1.18 18.65
N THR A 301 -5.37 -0.65 19.84
CA THR A 301 -5.45 0.79 20.10
C THR A 301 -4.08 1.41 19.87
N VAL A 302 -3.97 2.31 18.91
CA VAL A 302 -2.74 3.03 18.59
C VAL A 302 -2.73 4.35 19.32
N ARG A 303 -1.82 4.51 20.28
CA ARG A 303 -1.60 5.74 21.04
C ARG A 303 -0.65 6.66 20.29
N VAL A 304 -1.09 7.89 20.04
CA VAL A 304 -0.30 8.96 19.45
C VAL A 304 0.07 9.98 20.53
N THR A 305 1.36 10.28 20.65
CA THR A 305 1.90 11.22 21.63
C THR A 305 2.61 12.40 20.96
N ASP A 306 3.11 13.33 21.76
CA ASP A 306 3.93 14.45 21.28
C ASP A 306 5.27 14.00 20.68
N THR A 307 5.69 12.75 20.90
CA THR A 307 6.90 12.18 20.29
C THR A 307 6.64 11.37 19.03
N THR A 308 5.40 11.06 18.69
CA THR A 308 5.07 10.35 17.44
C THR A 308 5.40 11.25 16.24
N GLU A 309 6.21 10.78 15.31
CA GLU A 309 6.43 11.45 14.03
C GLU A 309 5.24 11.20 13.11
N LEU A 310 4.80 12.24 12.40
CA LEU A 310 3.87 12.08 11.29
C LEU A 310 4.61 12.52 10.05
N ASP A 311 4.47 11.73 9.00
CA ASP A 311 4.92 12.10 7.69
C ASP A 311 4.28 13.43 7.22
N ASP A 312 5.01 14.20 6.39
CA ASP A 312 4.64 15.59 6.02
C ASP A 312 3.30 15.69 5.28
N ASN A 313 2.82 14.58 4.72
CA ASN A 313 1.59 14.48 3.95
C ASN A 313 0.37 13.99 4.76
N ILE A 314 0.54 13.74 6.06
CA ILE A 314 -0.56 13.29 6.92
C ILE A 314 -0.65 14.15 8.18
N THR A 315 -1.86 14.62 8.47
CA THR A 315 -2.19 15.31 9.71
C THR A 315 -3.06 14.44 10.60
N LEU A 316 -3.20 14.83 11.87
CA LEU A 316 -4.10 14.12 12.80
C LEU A 316 -5.57 14.13 12.36
N ALA A 317 -5.98 15.12 11.56
CA ALA A 317 -7.33 15.19 11.03
C ALA A 317 -7.55 14.19 9.89
N ASP A 318 -6.49 13.82 9.19
CA ASP A 318 -6.54 12.88 8.06
C ASP A 318 -6.60 11.42 8.53
N LEU A 319 -6.22 11.14 9.79
CA LEU A 319 -6.33 9.83 10.44
C LEU A 319 -7.81 9.44 10.69
N ALA A 320 -8.56 9.29 9.61
CA ALA A 320 -9.97 8.92 9.58
C ALA A 320 -10.15 7.42 9.27
N GLU A 321 -11.35 6.91 9.47
CA GLU A 321 -11.72 5.53 9.11
C GLU A 321 -11.45 5.25 7.62
N GLY A 322 -10.98 4.03 7.31
CA GLY A 322 -10.68 3.59 5.94
C GLY A 322 -9.27 3.92 5.45
N LEU A 323 -8.62 4.96 5.98
CA LEU A 323 -7.28 5.37 5.54
C LEU A 323 -6.25 4.25 5.75
N LEU A 324 -5.47 3.93 4.71
CA LEU A 324 -4.35 3.01 4.83
C LEU A 324 -3.11 3.75 5.35
N VAL A 325 -2.61 3.30 6.50
CA VAL A 325 -1.42 3.86 7.14
C VAL A 325 -0.40 2.79 7.45
N GLN A 326 0.86 3.20 7.47
CA GLN A 326 1.92 2.44 8.12
C GLN A 326 2.17 3.04 9.50
N VAL A 327 2.22 2.19 10.52
CA VAL A 327 2.49 2.57 11.91
C VAL A 327 3.71 1.81 12.38
N GLU A 328 4.72 2.53 12.85
CA GLU A 328 5.78 1.96 13.66
C GLU A 328 5.53 2.27 15.13
N GLY A 329 5.74 1.30 16.01
CA GLY A 329 5.60 1.52 17.44
C GLY A 329 6.04 0.37 18.33
N THR A 330 5.85 0.58 19.63
CA THR A 330 6.17 -0.39 20.67
C THR A 330 4.92 -0.74 21.48
N PHE A 331 4.67 -2.04 21.70
CA PHE A 331 3.56 -2.52 22.52
C PHE A 331 3.72 -2.12 23.99
N LEU A 332 2.69 -1.49 24.54
CA LEU A 332 2.54 -1.26 25.98
C LEU A 332 1.81 -2.41 26.67
N SER A 333 0.92 -3.05 25.93
CA SER A 333 0.19 -4.27 26.28
C SER A 333 -0.25 -4.96 24.99
N ASP A 334 -0.80 -6.17 25.08
CA ASP A 334 -1.15 -6.98 23.91
C ASP A 334 -2.16 -6.32 22.94
N SER A 335 -2.92 -5.32 23.42
CA SER A 335 -3.89 -4.56 22.63
C SER A 335 -3.59 -3.05 22.50
N VAL A 336 -2.43 -2.58 22.98
CA VAL A 336 -2.08 -1.14 22.95
C VAL A 336 -0.69 -0.94 22.40
N LEU A 337 -0.61 -0.23 21.27
CA LEU A 337 0.62 0.14 20.57
C LEU A 337 0.89 1.64 20.79
N GLU A 338 2.06 2.02 21.29
CA GLU A 338 2.49 3.42 21.25
C GLU A 338 3.26 3.69 19.95
N ALA A 339 2.72 4.56 19.11
CA ALA A 339 3.31 4.89 17.82
C ALA A 339 4.54 5.80 17.99
N SER A 340 5.65 5.40 17.37
CA SER A 340 6.83 6.25 17.15
C SER A 340 6.71 7.03 15.85
N ASP A 341 6.13 6.45 14.81
CA ASP A 341 6.00 7.05 13.48
C ASP A 341 4.72 6.57 12.77
N ILE A 342 4.12 7.44 11.95
CA ILE A 342 2.95 7.12 11.12
C ILE A 342 3.11 7.76 9.74
N GLU A 343 3.06 6.91 8.70
CA GLU A 343 3.16 7.31 7.29
C GLU A 343 1.86 7.00 6.53
N LEU A 344 1.54 7.84 5.55
CA LEU A 344 0.44 7.62 4.61
C LEU A 344 0.79 6.50 3.62
N ARG A 345 -0.15 5.59 3.34
CA ARG A 345 0.03 4.53 2.34
C ARG A 345 -1.05 4.50 1.25
N ASP A 346 -2.01 5.42 1.28
CA ASP A 346 -2.90 5.64 0.14
C ASP A 346 -2.23 6.54 -0.90
N SER A 347 -2.48 6.21 -2.18
CA SER A 347 -2.07 7.04 -3.31
C SER A 347 -2.84 8.37 -3.28
N ASN A 348 -2.21 9.45 -3.74
CA ASN A 348 -2.89 10.72 -4.00
C ASN A 348 -2.33 11.42 -5.25
N ALA A 349 -1.63 10.65 -6.07
CA ALA A 349 -1.01 11.09 -7.30
C ALA A 349 -0.70 9.91 -8.20
N GLU A 350 -0.95 10.12 -9.48
CA GLU A 350 -0.72 9.14 -10.52
C GLU A 350 0.05 9.74 -11.69
N VAL A 351 0.83 8.91 -12.39
CA VAL A 351 1.27 9.22 -13.75
C VAL A 351 1.30 7.97 -14.62
N GLU A 352 0.75 8.07 -15.83
CA GLU A 352 0.78 7.04 -16.86
C GLU A 352 1.52 7.50 -18.12
N GLY A 353 2.28 6.59 -18.72
CA GLY A 353 2.81 6.72 -20.07
C GLY A 353 4.17 6.06 -20.24
N VAL A 354 4.89 6.41 -21.31
CA VAL A 354 6.20 5.79 -21.56
C VAL A 354 7.32 6.43 -20.73
N VAL A 355 8.19 5.60 -20.15
CA VAL A 355 9.38 6.05 -19.43
C VAL A 355 10.37 6.70 -20.38
N SER A 356 10.85 7.89 -20.04
CA SER A 356 11.80 8.67 -20.84
C SER A 356 13.25 8.52 -20.39
N VAL A 357 13.48 8.46 -19.07
CA VAL A 357 14.80 8.39 -18.45
C VAL A 357 14.70 7.57 -17.18
N VAL A 358 15.71 6.74 -16.91
CA VAL A 358 15.92 6.03 -15.64
C VAL A 358 17.23 6.49 -15.02
N ALA A 359 17.19 6.83 -13.74
CA ALA A 359 18.31 7.18 -12.87
C ALA A 359 18.47 6.12 -11.76
N ASP A 360 19.36 6.37 -10.79
CA ASP A 360 19.70 5.36 -9.77
C ASP A 360 18.50 4.95 -8.89
N ASN A 361 17.65 5.92 -8.50
CA ASN A 361 16.47 5.72 -7.65
C ASN A 361 15.23 6.49 -8.16
N ALA A 362 15.23 6.89 -9.42
CA ALA A 362 14.15 7.67 -10.01
C ALA A 362 14.00 7.39 -11.51
N PHE A 363 12.85 7.70 -12.06
CA PHE A 363 12.59 7.72 -13.49
C PHE A 363 11.58 8.82 -13.84
N PHE A 364 11.36 9.04 -15.14
CA PHE A 364 10.50 10.14 -15.62
C PHE A 364 9.49 9.67 -16.66
N ILE A 365 8.21 9.99 -16.44
CA ILE A 365 7.10 9.81 -17.38
C ILE A 365 6.47 11.18 -17.61
N GLY A 366 6.31 11.59 -18.88
CA GLY A 366 5.65 12.86 -19.19
C GLY A 366 6.23 14.10 -18.50
N GLY A 367 7.50 14.07 -18.08
CA GLY A 367 8.15 15.13 -17.31
C GLY A 367 8.04 15.01 -15.79
N VAL A 368 7.10 14.21 -15.26
CA VAL A 368 6.93 13.92 -13.84
C VAL A 368 8.15 13.11 -13.33
N GLU A 369 8.73 13.53 -12.20
CA GLU A 369 9.75 12.75 -11.51
C GLU A 369 9.07 11.71 -10.61
N VAL A 370 9.40 10.44 -10.82
CA VAL A 370 8.97 9.34 -9.97
C VAL A 370 10.18 8.82 -9.20
N ARG A 371 10.11 8.83 -7.87
CA ARG A 371 11.13 8.29 -6.98
C ARG A 371 10.71 6.94 -6.45
N VAL A 372 11.64 6.00 -6.51
CA VAL A 372 11.45 4.62 -6.07
C VAL A 372 12.03 4.46 -4.68
N VAL A 373 11.23 3.91 -3.78
CA VAL A 373 11.60 3.59 -2.40
C VAL A 373 11.50 2.07 -2.16
N PRO A 374 12.08 1.53 -1.08
CA PRO A 374 12.01 0.09 -0.82
C PRO A 374 10.59 -0.48 -0.66
N THR A 375 9.60 0.35 -0.36
CA THR A 375 8.16 -0.01 -0.32
C THR A 375 7.51 -0.07 -1.71
N THR A 376 8.14 0.46 -2.76
CA THR A 376 7.58 0.47 -4.12
C THR A 376 7.44 -0.94 -4.66
N THR A 377 6.22 -1.30 -5.07
CA THR A 377 5.92 -2.58 -5.69
C THR A 377 6.00 -2.50 -7.21
N PHE A 378 6.75 -3.40 -7.85
CA PHE A 378 6.86 -3.47 -9.32
C PHE A 378 6.09 -4.66 -9.87
N THR A 379 5.18 -4.43 -10.82
CA THR A 379 4.42 -5.49 -11.51
C THR A 379 4.53 -5.37 -13.02
N VAL A 380 4.25 -6.48 -13.68
CA VAL A 380 3.95 -6.56 -15.11
C VAL A 380 2.63 -7.31 -15.24
N ASP A 381 1.77 -6.90 -16.16
CA ASP A 381 0.43 -7.45 -16.36
C ASP A 381 0.43 -8.97 -16.57
N ASP A 382 1.43 -9.48 -17.30
CA ASP A 382 1.56 -10.92 -17.60
C ASP A 382 2.09 -11.77 -16.43
N GLY A 383 2.44 -11.15 -15.30
CA GLY A 383 3.01 -11.84 -14.15
C GLY A 383 4.53 -11.83 -14.08
N SER A 384 5.23 -11.35 -15.11
CA SER A 384 6.69 -11.36 -15.16
C SER A 384 7.32 -10.35 -14.19
N ASP A 385 8.65 -10.49 -14.00
CA ASP A 385 9.42 -9.64 -13.10
C ASP A 385 9.99 -8.42 -13.83
N VAL A 386 9.90 -7.27 -13.16
CA VAL A 386 10.55 -6.03 -13.56
C VAL A 386 11.15 -5.34 -12.32
N THR A 387 12.24 -4.61 -12.52
CA THR A 387 12.83 -3.71 -11.54
C THR A 387 13.06 -2.34 -12.18
N LEU A 388 13.37 -1.32 -11.36
CA LEU A 388 13.76 0.01 -11.84
C LEU A 388 14.81 -0.06 -12.96
N GLN A 389 15.82 -0.92 -12.82
CA GLN A 389 16.94 -1.04 -13.75
C GLN A 389 16.58 -1.76 -15.06
N THR A 390 15.46 -2.48 -15.08
CA THR A 390 14.95 -3.18 -16.26
C THR A 390 13.70 -2.53 -16.85
N LEU A 391 13.29 -1.36 -16.34
CA LEU A 391 12.11 -0.65 -16.86
C LEU A 391 12.25 -0.37 -18.37
N PRO A 392 11.20 -0.61 -19.17
CA PRO A 392 11.22 -0.35 -20.60
C PRO A 392 11.20 1.15 -20.89
N ILE A 393 12.21 1.64 -21.60
CA ILE A 393 12.32 3.06 -21.97
C ILE A 393 11.70 3.30 -23.35
N GLY A 394 10.69 4.17 -23.40
CA GLY A 394 10.10 4.72 -24.64
C GLY A 394 9.34 3.71 -25.51
N SER A 395 8.98 2.54 -24.97
CA SER A 395 8.35 1.46 -25.74
C SER A 395 7.04 0.94 -25.19
N THR A 396 6.86 0.98 -23.89
CA THR A 396 5.78 0.30 -23.15
C THR A 396 5.21 1.29 -22.16
N THR A 397 3.90 1.25 -21.97
CA THR A 397 3.21 2.08 -21.00
C THR A 397 3.56 1.62 -19.59
N VAL A 398 3.77 2.58 -18.70
CA VAL A 398 4.01 2.36 -17.28
C VAL A 398 3.04 3.25 -16.52
N GLU A 399 2.31 2.65 -15.60
CA GLU A 399 1.40 3.31 -14.68
C GLU A 399 2.05 3.37 -13.29
N VAL A 400 1.92 4.50 -12.62
CA VAL A 400 2.53 4.72 -11.31
C VAL A 400 1.52 5.32 -10.35
N GLU A 401 1.29 4.59 -9.26
CA GLU A 401 0.55 5.06 -8.10
C GLU A 401 1.51 5.51 -7.00
N GLY A 402 1.27 6.65 -6.37
CA GLY A 402 2.09 7.07 -5.26
C GLY A 402 1.62 8.28 -4.48
N VAL A 403 2.52 8.78 -3.63
CA VAL A 403 2.27 9.96 -2.82
C VAL A 403 3.00 11.16 -3.44
N GLU A 404 2.28 12.24 -3.71
CA GLU A 404 2.88 13.50 -4.11
C GLU A 404 3.73 14.08 -2.97
N ARG A 405 5.00 14.34 -3.24
CA ARG A 405 5.98 14.90 -2.30
C ARG A 405 6.52 16.22 -2.80
N GLU A 406 6.91 17.09 -1.87
CA GLU A 406 7.66 18.30 -2.15
C GLU A 406 8.99 18.29 -1.40
N GLN A 407 10.11 18.42 -2.12
CA GLN A 407 11.43 18.59 -1.53
C GLN A 407 12.22 19.63 -2.31
N ASP A 408 12.80 20.61 -1.62
CA ASP A 408 13.59 21.69 -2.23
C ASP A 408 12.86 22.40 -3.39
N ASN A 409 11.53 22.60 -3.24
CA ASN A 409 10.65 23.21 -4.24
C ASN A 409 10.49 22.38 -5.53
N ASN A 410 10.81 21.08 -5.48
CA ASN A 410 10.58 20.10 -6.52
C ASN A 410 9.44 19.17 -6.10
N ILE A 411 8.45 19.01 -6.98
CA ILE A 411 7.34 18.09 -6.79
C ILE A 411 7.68 16.78 -7.50
N PHE A 412 7.44 15.65 -6.84
CA PHE A 412 7.67 14.31 -7.38
C PHE A 412 6.66 13.33 -6.79
N ILE A 413 6.49 12.18 -7.45
CA ILE A 413 5.74 11.05 -6.89
C ILE A 413 6.73 10.14 -6.17
N GLU A 414 6.50 9.86 -4.89
CA GLU A 414 7.10 8.70 -4.22
C GLU A 414 6.25 7.47 -4.51
N ALA A 415 6.77 6.55 -5.32
CA ALA A 415 5.99 5.46 -5.88
C ALA A 415 5.62 4.41 -4.83
N LEU A 416 4.35 4.04 -4.78
CA LEU A 416 3.82 2.91 -4.02
C LEU A 416 3.70 1.67 -4.91
N LYS A 417 3.24 1.83 -6.15
CA LYS A 417 3.18 0.77 -7.16
C LYS A 417 3.62 1.31 -8.53
N VAL A 418 4.34 0.48 -9.28
CA VAL A 418 4.73 0.70 -10.67
C VAL A 418 4.30 -0.52 -11.46
N GLU A 419 3.32 -0.35 -12.34
CA GLU A 419 2.78 -1.39 -13.21
C GLU A 419 3.27 -1.16 -14.64
N VAL A 420 3.69 -2.23 -15.31
CA VAL A 420 4.20 -2.19 -16.68
C VAL A 420 3.29 -3.04 -17.55
N ASP A 421 2.80 -2.45 -18.63
CA ASP A 421 2.00 -3.16 -19.63
C ASP A 421 2.79 -4.34 -20.24
N ASP A 422 2.10 -5.43 -20.58
CA ASP A 422 2.72 -6.61 -21.19
C ASP A 422 2.97 -6.45 -22.69
N GLU A 423 2.33 -5.45 -23.32
CA GLU A 423 2.49 -5.15 -24.74
C GLU A 423 3.13 -3.78 -25.01
N PRO A 424 3.85 -3.61 -26.14
CA PRO A 424 4.40 -2.31 -26.50
C PRO A 424 3.32 -1.29 -26.83
N ALA A 425 3.45 -0.08 -26.27
CA ALA A 425 2.61 1.05 -26.59
C ALA A 425 2.63 1.37 -28.09
N ASN A 426 1.44 1.67 -28.61
CA ASN A 426 1.24 2.11 -29.98
C ASN A 426 2.07 3.37 -30.25
N ILE A 427 2.64 3.48 -31.46
CA ILE A 427 3.57 4.59 -31.79
C ILE A 427 2.96 5.97 -31.55
N ASN A 428 1.64 6.11 -31.72
CA ASN A 428 0.94 7.38 -31.54
C ASN A 428 0.81 7.76 -30.05
N ASP A 429 0.73 6.75 -29.17
CA ASP A 429 0.43 6.93 -27.75
C ASP A 429 1.72 7.12 -26.94
N ARG A 430 2.89 6.84 -27.53
CA ARG A 430 4.22 7.08 -26.90
C ARG A 430 4.52 8.54 -26.57
N ASN A 431 3.72 9.48 -27.03
CA ASN A 431 3.84 10.89 -26.68
C ASN A 431 2.64 11.41 -25.88
N SER A 432 1.68 10.54 -25.59
CA SER A 432 0.53 10.79 -24.72
C SER A 432 0.88 10.31 -23.30
N PHE A 433 0.35 11.03 -22.33
CA PHE A 433 0.57 10.82 -20.92
C PHE A 433 -0.71 11.20 -20.19
N GLU A 434 -0.89 10.62 -19.03
CA GLU A 434 -1.95 10.97 -18.10
C GLU A 434 -1.31 11.24 -16.75
N LEU A 435 -1.88 12.15 -15.98
CA LEU A 435 -1.49 12.34 -14.59
C LEU A 435 -2.69 12.74 -13.77
N GLU A 436 -2.62 12.39 -12.49
CA GLU A 436 -3.53 12.85 -11.47
C GLU A 436 -2.73 13.48 -10.33
N GLY A 437 -3.17 14.63 -9.82
CA GLY A 437 -2.57 15.21 -8.63
C GLY A 437 -3.04 16.61 -8.29
N LYS A 438 -2.40 17.20 -7.28
CA LYS A 438 -2.84 18.49 -6.73
C LYS A 438 -2.56 19.61 -7.72
N LEU A 439 -3.56 20.46 -7.98
CA LEU A 439 -3.37 21.72 -8.71
C LEU A 439 -2.44 22.64 -7.90
N ARG A 440 -1.24 22.88 -8.42
CA ARG A 440 -0.22 23.76 -7.81
C ARG A 440 -0.20 25.17 -8.38
N GLY A 441 -0.81 25.37 -9.54
CA GLY A 441 -0.92 26.69 -10.14
C GLY A 441 -1.77 26.70 -11.39
N ILE A 442 -2.45 27.82 -11.62
CA ILE A 442 -3.23 28.06 -12.84
C ILE A 442 -3.01 29.51 -13.29
N SER A 443 -2.78 29.72 -14.59
CA SER A 443 -2.53 31.04 -15.16
C SER A 443 -3.58 31.36 -16.24
N PRO A 444 -4.17 32.57 -16.24
CA PRO A 444 -5.16 32.95 -17.25
C PRO A 444 -4.54 33.36 -18.61
N PHE A 445 -3.27 33.78 -18.65
CA PHE A 445 -2.55 34.05 -19.90
C PHE A 445 -1.01 34.01 -19.73
N PRO A 446 -0.28 33.10 -20.43
CA PRO A 446 -0.83 32.02 -21.24
C PRO A 446 -1.67 31.07 -20.37
N GLY A 447 -2.64 30.39 -20.98
CA GLY A 447 -3.39 29.34 -20.32
C GLY A 447 -2.44 28.22 -19.95
N THR A 448 -2.22 28.01 -18.66
CA THR A 448 -1.47 26.86 -18.14
C THR A 448 -2.06 26.38 -16.83
N VAL A 449 -2.00 25.07 -16.61
CA VAL A 449 -2.12 24.43 -15.29
C VAL A 449 -0.77 23.87 -14.87
N THR A 450 -0.54 23.77 -13.57
CA THR A 450 0.64 23.12 -12.99
C THR A 450 0.18 22.03 -12.05
N VAL A 451 0.49 20.78 -12.37
CA VAL A 451 0.17 19.58 -11.59
C VAL A 451 1.43 18.71 -11.54
N LEU A 452 1.74 18.11 -10.38
CA LEU A 452 2.98 17.33 -10.16
C LEU A 452 4.28 18.03 -10.60
N GLY A 453 4.33 19.36 -10.44
CA GLY A 453 5.48 20.18 -10.84
C GLY A 453 5.59 20.45 -12.35
N ILE A 454 4.67 19.93 -13.17
CA ILE A 454 4.66 20.08 -14.62
C ILE A 454 3.73 21.21 -15.03
N GLN A 455 4.27 22.21 -15.71
CA GLN A 455 3.47 23.25 -16.34
C GLN A 455 2.98 22.79 -17.72
N ILE A 456 1.66 22.66 -17.86
CA ILE A 456 0.99 22.16 -19.05
C ILE A 456 0.17 23.28 -19.66
N ASN A 457 0.28 23.45 -20.99
CA ASN A 457 -0.53 24.42 -21.71
C ASN A 457 -1.95 23.87 -21.90
N ASP A 458 -2.92 24.50 -21.26
CA ASP A 458 -4.34 24.10 -21.25
C ASP A 458 -5.19 24.90 -22.26
N SER A 459 -4.58 25.71 -23.12
CA SER A 459 -5.32 26.65 -23.99
C SER A 459 -6.20 25.98 -25.04
N THR A 460 -6.02 24.67 -25.27
CA THR A 460 -6.81 23.85 -26.18
C THR A 460 -7.46 22.65 -25.50
N ALA A 461 -7.32 22.51 -24.19
CA ALA A 461 -7.86 21.38 -23.45
C ALA A 461 -9.39 21.38 -23.49
N ASP A 462 -9.98 20.20 -23.63
CA ASP A 462 -11.36 19.97 -23.23
C ASP A 462 -11.44 19.92 -21.70
N TYR A 463 -12.53 20.41 -21.12
CA TYR A 463 -12.75 20.34 -19.68
C TYR A 463 -14.02 19.54 -19.45
N ASP A 464 -13.87 18.31 -18.95
CA ASP A 464 -15.01 17.50 -18.50
C ASP A 464 -15.31 17.76 -17.02
N GLY A 465 -16.54 17.48 -16.59
CA GLY A 465 -16.97 17.64 -15.20
C GLY A 465 -17.04 19.08 -14.68
N GLY A 466 -16.67 20.10 -15.47
CA GLY A 466 -16.61 21.47 -14.98
C GLY A 466 -16.31 22.54 -16.02
N SER A 467 -15.91 23.72 -15.54
CA SER A 467 -15.37 24.77 -16.41
C SER A 467 -14.05 25.26 -15.85
N ARG A 468 -13.10 25.55 -16.74
CA ARG A 468 -11.84 26.19 -16.37
C ARG A 468 -12.02 27.42 -15.46
N ALA A 469 -13.04 28.23 -15.72
CA ALA A 469 -13.34 29.41 -14.91
C ALA A 469 -13.72 29.04 -13.48
N GLY A 470 -14.51 27.96 -13.30
CA GLY A 470 -14.84 27.42 -11.98
C GLY A 470 -13.61 26.93 -11.23
N ILE A 471 -12.73 26.17 -11.88
CA ILE A 471 -11.48 25.70 -11.28
C ILE A 471 -10.58 26.87 -10.85
N VAL A 472 -10.46 27.93 -11.68
CA VAL A 472 -9.73 29.14 -11.31
C VAL A 472 -10.36 29.82 -10.09
N ASP A 473 -11.68 30.01 -10.10
CA ASP A 473 -12.38 30.66 -9.00
C ASP A 473 -12.19 29.87 -7.70
N ASP A 474 -12.27 28.55 -7.74
CA ASP A 474 -12.06 27.70 -6.57
C ASP A 474 -10.60 27.76 -6.10
N PHE A 475 -9.63 27.66 -7.01
CA PHE A 475 -8.21 27.72 -6.67
C PHE A 475 -7.79 29.06 -6.05
N GLU A 476 -8.35 30.17 -6.53
CA GLU A 476 -8.00 31.51 -6.04
C GLU A 476 -8.77 31.93 -4.79
N ASN A 477 -9.99 31.41 -4.59
CA ASN A 477 -10.91 31.93 -3.56
C ASN A 477 -11.26 30.92 -2.47
N THR A 478 -10.88 29.66 -2.60
CA THR A 478 -11.06 28.63 -1.57
C THR A 478 -9.72 28.19 -0.99
N SER A 479 -9.77 27.49 0.14
CA SER A 479 -8.63 26.75 0.68
C SER A 479 -8.76 25.25 0.41
N GLU A 480 -9.62 24.87 -0.52
CA GLU A 480 -9.84 23.47 -0.90
C GLU A 480 -8.66 22.98 -1.72
N THR A 481 -8.22 21.76 -1.44
CA THR A 481 -7.29 21.06 -2.32
C THR A 481 -8.06 20.65 -3.57
N ILE A 482 -7.62 21.12 -4.73
CA ILE A 482 -8.16 20.71 -6.02
C ILE A 482 -7.21 19.66 -6.58
N VAL A 483 -7.75 18.49 -6.91
CA VAL A 483 -7.07 17.44 -7.65
C VAL A 483 -7.59 17.46 -9.08
N LEU A 484 -6.70 17.27 -10.04
CA LEU A 484 -7.04 17.21 -11.46
C LEU A 484 -6.42 15.96 -12.07
N GLU A 485 -7.21 15.29 -12.89
CA GLU A 485 -6.75 14.37 -13.92
C GLU A 485 -6.47 15.18 -15.21
N VAL A 486 -5.34 14.92 -15.86
CA VAL A 486 -4.92 15.63 -17.07
C VAL A 486 -4.37 14.65 -18.09
N GLU A 487 -5.08 14.47 -19.20
CA GLU A 487 -4.51 13.87 -20.40
C GLU A 487 -3.69 14.92 -21.18
N TYR A 488 -2.44 14.61 -21.47
CA TYR A 488 -1.54 15.54 -22.14
C TYR A 488 -0.52 14.87 -23.04
N ARG A 489 0.10 15.68 -23.90
CA ARG A 489 1.14 15.19 -24.81
C ARG A 489 2.33 16.10 -24.93
N SER A 490 3.46 15.49 -25.27
CA SER A 490 4.67 16.24 -25.57
C SER A 490 4.54 17.03 -26.88
N SER A 491 5.09 18.25 -26.88
CA SER A 491 5.19 19.14 -28.03
C SER A 491 6.61 19.68 -28.13
N GLY A 492 6.97 20.26 -29.28
CA GLY A 492 8.30 20.89 -29.46
C GLY A 492 8.60 22.06 -28.52
N SER A 493 7.61 22.52 -27.74
CA SER A 493 7.69 23.65 -26.82
C SER A 493 7.34 23.33 -25.35
N GLY A 494 7.14 22.05 -25.00
CA GLY A 494 6.68 21.62 -23.67
C GLY A 494 5.47 20.70 -23.77
N PHE A 495 4.55 20.77 -22.82
CA PHE A 495 3.35 19.92 -22.78
C PHE A 495 2.08 20.69 -23.14
N ILE A 496 1.14 20.02 -23.80
CA ILE A 496 -0.18 20.54 -24.15
C ILE A 496 -1.21 19.55 -23.62
N ALA A 497 -2.17 20.02 -22.83
CA ALA A 497 -3.30 19.22 -22.38
C ALA A 497 -4.29 19.04 -23.52
N ASP A 498 -4.78 17.82 -23.66
CA ASP A 498 -5.86 17.48 -24.58
C ASP A 498 -7.21 17.43 -23.80
N GLU A 499 -7.21 16.92 -22.56
CA GLU A 499 -8.37 16.87 -21.65
C GLU A 499 -7.97 17.17 -20.20
N ILE A 500 -8.87 17.77 -19.42
CA ILE A 500 -8.70 18.05 -17.98
C ILE A 500 -10.03 17.77 -17.27
N GLU A 501 -9.99 16.88 -16.28
CA GLU A 501 -11.10 16.58 -15.39
C GLU A 501 -10.76 17.00 -13.96
N ARG A 502 -11.79 17.29 -13.16
CA ARG A 502 -11.63 17.54 -11.72
C ARG A 502 -12.10 16.29 -10.99
N GLU A 503 -11.21 15.70 -10.22
CA GLU A 503 -11.57 14.63 -9.30
C GLU A 503 -12.58 15.11 -8.27
N GLU A 504 -13.67 14.36 -8.13
CA GLU A 504 -14.63 14.57 -7.05
C GLU A 504 -14.00 14.05 -5.75
N ASN A 505 -13.94 14.90 -4.71
CA ASN A 505 -13.51 14.47 -3.39
C ASN A 505 -14.57 13.50 -2.83
N ASP A 506 -14.34 12.19 -2.98
CA ASP A 506 -15.14 11.13 -2.37
C ASP A 506 -14.91 11.10 -0.84
N ASN A 507 -15.46 12.10 -0.16
CA ASN A 507 -15.77 12.02 1.26
C ASN A 507 -17.27 11.70 1.40
N ASP A 508 -17.64 10.44 1.22
CA ASP A 508 -18.91 9.90 1.71
C ASP A 508 -18.69 8.64 2.57
#